data_AF-A0A2J6R4K6-F1
#
_entry.id   AF-A0A2J6R4K6-F1
#
_cell.length_a   1.000
_cell.length_b   1.000
_cell.length_c   1.000
_cell.angle_alpha   90.00
_cell.angle_beta   90.00
_cell.angle_gamma   90.00
#
_symmetry.space_group_name_H-M   'P 1'
#
loop_
_entity.id
_entity.type
_entity.pdbx_description
1 polymer ?
#
loop_
_entity_poly.entity_id
_entity_poly.type
_entity_poly.pdbx_seq_one_letter_code
_entity_poly.pdbx_strand_id
1 'polypeptide(L)'
;MITPPPSGLTFYAVLGTFVVPLPSPSVSGPGIWGGAWVGLKEGETIVQAGACWMLTVDDSGDYTYVFSLWYEWYPAPTVYLDMAVGPGDLIDVWCEVTTTTTAFCIINNISNGVENTYEFSAPSSDSAITPNEVDWIMEGKATFANFGEITFTNCIA
;
A
#
# COMPACT_ATOMS: atom_id res chain seq x y z
N MET A 1 5.84 12.77 -13.14
CA MET A 1 5.10 13.92 -12.57
C MET A 1 3.69 13.86 -13.11
N ILE A 2 2.74 13.40 -12.30
CA ILE A 2 1.31 13.53 -12.64
C ILE A 2 0.93 15.00 -12.52
N THR A 3 0.04 15.45 -13.39
CA THR A 3 -0.56 16.77 -13.31
C THR A 3 -1.52 16.80 -12.11
N PRO A 4 -1.49 17.85 -11.27
CA PRO A 4 -2.53 18.08 -10.27
C PRO A 4 -3.93 17.96 -10.90
N PRO A 5 -4.96 17.63 -10.12
CA PRO A 5 -6.31 17.66 -10.65
C PRO A 5 -6.59 19.08 -11.18
N PRO A 6 -7.43 19.24 -12.22
CA PRO A 6 -7.78 20.58 -12.72
C PRO A 6 -8.17 21.50 -11.57
N SER A 7 -7.82 22.78 -11.67
CA SER A 7 -8.04 23.73 -10.57
C SER A 7 -9.49 23.68 -10.07
N GLY A 8 -9.67 23.41 -8.78
CA GLY A 8 -10.98 23.26 -8.14
C GLY A 8 -11.56 21.84 -8.14
N LEU A 9 -10.85 20.86 -8.67
CA LEU A 9 -11.20 19.43 -8.60
C LEU A 9 -10.29 18.70 -7.60
N THR A 10 -10.78 17.57 -7.11
CA THR A 10 -10.09 16.67 -6.19
C THR A 10 -10.00 15.28 -6.80
N PHE A 11 -9.05 14.47 -6.34
CA PHE A 11 -9.05 13.04 -6.63
C PHE A 11 -10.06 12.35 -5.72
N TYR A 12 -10.79 11.38 -6.27
CA TYR A 12 -11.76 10.59 -5.50
C TYR A 12 -11.37 9.12 -5.44
N ALA A 13 -10.68 8.62 -6.45
CA ALA A 13 -10.24 7.23 -6.54
C ALA A 13 -8.78 7.16 -6.98
N VAL A 14 -8.10 6.10 -6.58
CA VAL A 14 -6.78 5.72 -7.08
C VAL A 14 -6.77 4.21 -7.31
N LEU A 15 -6.22 3.79 -8.44
CA LEU A 15 -6.05 2.38 -8.79
C LEU A 15 -4.61 2.11 -9.21
N GLY A 16 -4.05 0.98 -8.78
CA GLY A 16 -2.78 0.49 -9.28
C GLY A 16 -2.63 -1.01 -9.10
N THR A 17 -2.01 -1.65 -10.08
CA THR A 17 -1.66 -3.07 -10.05
C THR A 17 -0.15 -3.23 -9.96
N PHE A 18 0.35 -4.10 -9.08
CA PHE A 18 1.77 -4.41 -8.96
C PHE A 18 2.01 -5.88 -8.63
N VAL A 19 3.23 -6.36 -8.87
CA VAL A 19 3.66 -7.71 -8.47
C VAL A 19 4.40 -7.63 -7.14
N VAL A 20 4.04 -8.49 -6.19
CA VAL A 20 4.75 -8.59 -4.90
C VAL A 20 6.18 -9.12 -5.16
N PRO A 21 7.23 -8.39 -4.74
CA PRO A 21 8.60 -8.81 -5.00
C PRO A 21 9.02 -9.95 -4.06
N LEU A 22 10.09 -10.64 -4.43
CA LEU A 22 10.90 -11.42 -3.49
C LEU A 22 12.15 -10.59 -3.15
N PRO A 23 12.17 -9.85 -2.03
CA PRO A 23 13.35 -9.09 -1.65
C PRO A 23 14.54 -10.01 -1.38
N SER A 24 15.73 -9.64 -1.86
CA SER A 24 16.97 -10.34 -1.55
C SER A 24 17.46 -9.99 -0.14
N PRO A 25 17.99 -10.97 0.61
CA PRO A 25 18.51 -10.69 1.94
C PRO A 25 19.73 -9.79 1.92
N SER A 26 19.81 -8.88 2.90
CA SER A 26 21.06 -8.15 3.11
C SER A 26 22.13 -9.14 3.51
N VAL A 27 23.37 -8.85 3.11
CA VAL A 27 24.55 -9.62 3.52
C VAL A 27 24.79 -9.56 5.05
N SER A 28 24.15 -8.63 5.76
CA SER A 28 24.07 -8.53 7.24
C SER A 28 23.06 -7.46 7.66
N GLY A 29 22.60 -7.50 8.93
CA GLY A 29 21.81 -6.43 9.56
C GLY A 29 20.36 -6.81 9.93
N PRO A 30 19.69 -5.98 10.76
CA PRO A 30 18.34 -6.25 11.25
C PRO A 30 17.32 -6.29 10.12
N GLY A 31 16.20 -6.96 10.40
CA GLY A 31 15.16 -7.26 9.42
C GLY A 31 14.71 -6.06 8.59
N ILE A 32 14.57 -6.30 7.29
CA ILE A 32 14.34 -5.28 6.29
C ILE A 32 12.85 -5.22 5.95
N TRP A 33 12.27 -4.02 6.01
CA TRP A 33 10.87 -3.79 5.67
C TRP A 33 10.74 -2.98 4.39
N GLY A 34 9.78 -3.35 3.55
CA GLY A 34 9.31 -2.54 2.44
C GLY A 34 7.82 -2.78 2.18
N GLY A 35 7.18 -1.84 1.49
CA GLY A 35 5.82 -2.00 1.00
C GLY A 35 5.57 -1.25 -0.30
N ALA A 36 4.65 -1.78 -1.09
CA ALA A 36 4.12 -1.15 -2.29
C ALA A 36 2.63 -0.86 -2.06
N TRP A 37 2.21 0.37 -2.30
CA TRP A 37 0.85 0.82 -2.01
C TRP A 37 0.39 1.93 -2.94
N VAL A 38 -0.93 2.12 -2.99
CA VAL A 38 -1.57 3.27 -3.63
C VAL A 38 -2.29 4.10 -2.58
N GLY A 39 -2.42 5.42 -2.82
CA GLY A 39 -3.01 6.29 -1.82
C GLY A 39 -3.62 7.59 -2.36
N LEU A 40 -4.58 8.11 -1.60
CA LEU A 40 -5.26 9.40 -1.76
C LEU A 40 -4.97 10.25 -0.54
N LYS A 41 -4.44 11.45 -0.75
CA LYS A 41 -3.83 12.23 0.33
C LYS A 41 -4.27 13.71 0.34
N GLU A 42 -4.34 14.26 1.55
CA GLU A 42 -4.43 15.69 1.83
C GLU A 42 -3.58 16.03 3.07
N GLY A 43 -2.51 16.81 2.89
CA GLY A 43 -1.59 17.13 3.99
C GLY A 43 -0.86 15.90 4.51
N GLU A 44 -1.03 15.56 5.79
CA GLU A 44 -0.46 14.33 6.37
C GLU A 44 -1.47 13.17 6.39
N THR A 45 -2.75 13.42 6.09
CA THR A 45 -3.81 12.43 6.16
C THR A 45 -3.90 11.70 4.82
N ILE A 46 -3.92 10.36 4.87
CA ILE A 46 -3.89 9.50 3.69
C ILE A 46 -4.80 8.29 3.86
N VAL A 47 -5.59 8.01 2.82
CA VAL A 47 -6.28 6.74 2.61
C VAL A 47 -5.41 5.91 1.67
N GLN A 48 -4.97 4.75 2.12
CA GLN A 48 -4.00 3.94 1.38
C GLN A 48 -4.21 2.45 1.61
N ALA A 49 -3.79 1.65 0.64
CA ALA A 49 -3.78 0.20 0.75
C ALA A 49 -2.69 -0.40 -0.15
N GLY A 50 -2.25 -1.60 0.22
CA GLY A 50 -1.17 -2.26 -0.51
C GLY A 50 -0.70 -3.55 0.12
N ALA A 51 0.53 -3.91 -0.23
CA ALA A 51 1.25 -5.05 0.32
C ALA A 51 2.51 -4.56 1.01
N CYS A 52 2.88 -5.22 2.11
CA CYS A 52 4.19 -5.05 2.71
C CYS A 52 4.86 -6.40 2.92
N TRP A 53 6.18 -6.34 3.04
CA TRP A 53 7.00 -7.49 3.35
C TRP A 53 8.06 -7.13 4.37
N MET A 54 8.36 -8.12 5.21
CA MET A 54 9.44 -8.07 6.17
C MET A 54 10.32 -9.29 5.97
N LEU A 55 11.60 -9.06 5.83
CA LEU A 55 12.63 -10.08 5.84
C LEU A 55 13.34 -10.01 7.19
N THR A 56 13.52 -11.13 7.88
CA THR A 56 14.36 -11.22 9.09
C THR A 56 15.50 -12.19 8.83
N VAL A 57 16.74 -11.80 9.18
CA VAL A 57 17.91 -12.69 9.19
C VAL A 57 18.30 -12.93 10.65
N ASP A 58 18.48 -14.18 11.04
CA ASP A 58 18.89 -14.55 12.40
C ASP A 58 20.42 -14.63 12.55
N ASP A 59 20.89 -14.89 13.77
CA ASP A 59 22.32 -14.94 14.10
C ASP A 59 23.07 -16.09 13.39
N SER A 60 22.35 -17.09 12.88
CA SER A 60 22.91 -18.20 12.11
C SER A 60 23.03 -17.88 10.60
N GLY A 61 22.40 -16.79 10.16
CA GLY A 61 22.31 -16.38 8.76
C GLY A 61 21.09 -16.95 8.04
N ASP A 62 20.21 -17.65 8.74
CA ASP A 62 18.93 -18.11 8.21
C ASP A 62 17.98 -16.93 8.08
N TYR A 63 17.14 -16.95 7.04
CA TYR A 63 16.22 -15.86 6.77
C TYR A 63 14.76 -16.31 6.65
N THR A 64 13.86 -15.43 7.08
CA THR A 64 12.41 -15.63 7.03
C THR A 64 11.73 -14.43 6.41
N TYR A 65 10.65 -14.66 5.68
CA TYR A 65 9.82 -13.61 5.10
C TYR A 65 8.42 -13.64 5.69
N VAL A 66 7.87 -12.45 5.88
CA VAL A 66 6.46 -12.22 6.17
C VAL A 66 5.92 -11.27 5.10
N PHE A 67 4.79 -11.63 4.50
CA PHE A 67 4.06 -10.81 3.54
C PHE A 67 2.67 -10.55 4.10
N SER A 68 2.19 -9.31 3.97
CA SER A 68 0.85 -8.94 4.43
C SER A 68 0.21 -7.96 3.46
N LEU A 69 -1.09 -8.13 3.21
CA LEU A 69 -1.94 -7.09 2.63
C LEU A 69 -2.51 -6.23 3.75
N TRP A 70 -2.76 -4.96 3.46
CA TRP A 70 -3.21 -4.00 4.45
C TRP A 70 -3.95 -2.81 3.82
N TYR A 71 -4.72 -2.11 4.66
CA TYR A 71 -5.26 -0.79 4.37
C TYR A 71 -5.10 0.13 5.59
N GLU A 72 -5.17 1.44 5.36
CA GLU A 72 -5.02 2.45 6.40
C GLU A 72 -5.74 3.76 6.03
N TRP A 73 -6.31 4.41 7.05
CA TRP A 73 -6.62 5.84 7.03
C TRP A 73 -5.73 6.51 8.08
N TYR A 74 -4.53 6.95 7.69
CA TYR A 74 -3.61 7.57 8.64
C TYR A 74 -4.23 8.85 9.20
N PRO A 75 -4.22 9.09 10.53
CA PRO A 75 -3.34 8.51 11.56
C PRO A 75 -3.93 7.29 12.31
N ALA A 76 -5.00 6.68 11.82
CA ALA A 76 -5.46 5.41 12.38
C ALA A 76 -4.37 4.34 12.18
N PRO A 77 -4.23 3.36 13.10
CA PRO A 77 -3.31 2.25 12.88
C PRO A 77 -3.64 1.47 11.61
N THR A 78 -2.61 1.02 10.90
CA THR A 78 -2.71 0.08 9.77
C THR A 78 -3.51 -1.17 10.16
N VAL A 79 -4.42 -1.59 9.28
CA VAL A 79 -5.17 -2.84 9.42
C VAL A 79 -4.59 -3.89 8.48
N TYR A 80 -4.01 -4.94 9.04
CA TYR A 80 -3.50 -6.09 8.29
C TYR A 80 -4.62 -7.09 8.02
N LEU A 81 -4.61 -7.67 6.84
CA LEU A 81 -5.69 -8.53 6.35
C LEU A 81 -5.34 -10.00 6.46
N ASP A 82 -6.34 -10.81 6.79
CA ASP A 82 -6.25 -12.27 6.70
C ASP A 82 -6.50 -12.73 5.25
N MET A 83 -5.58 -12.33 4.37
CA MET A 83 -5.56 -12.70 2.96
C MET A 83 -4.20 -13.30 2.61
N ALA A 84 -4.21 -14.43 1.91
CA ALA A 84 -2.98 -15.05 1.43
C ALA A 84 -2.32 -14.14 0.37
N VAL A 85 -1.03 -13.87 0.58
CA VAL A 85 -0.18 -13.11 -0.32
C VAL A 85 1.24 -13.64 -0.24
N GLY A 86 1.92 -13.69 -1.39
CA GLY A 86 3.33 -14.06 -1.46
C GLY A 86 4.04 -13.47 -2.67
N PRO A 87 5.34 -13.74 -2.80
CA PRO A 87 6.13 -13.25 -3.93
C PRO A 87 5.58 -13.75 -5.26
N GLY A 88 5.55 -12.86 -6.25
CA GLY A 88 5.02 -13.15 -7.59
C GLY A 88 3.51 -12.99 -7.72
N ASP A 89 2.79 -12.76 -6.62
CA ASP A 89 1.36 -12.45 -6.69
C ASP A 89 1.13 -11.09 -7.35
N LEU A 90 0.14 -11.04 -8.25
CA LEU A 90 -0.32 -9.82 -8.89
C LEU A 90 -1.45 -9.23 -8.05
N ILE A 91 -1.19 -8.07 -7.45
CA ILE A 91 -2.12 -7.38 -6.56
C ILE A 91 -2.67 -6.17 -7.28
N ASP A 92 -3.99 -6.09 -7.36
CA ASP A 92 -4.71 -4.91 -7.80
C ASP A 92 -5.34 -4.23 -6.58
N VAL A 93 -5.12 -2.92 -6.47
CA VAL A 93 -5.64 -2.11 -5.36
C VAL A 93 -6.38 -0.92 -5.93
N TRP A 94 -7.61 -0.75 -5.48
CA TRP A 94 -8.44 0.42 -5.75
C TRP A 94 -8.92 1.00 -4.43
N CYS A 95 -8.56 2.24 -4.13
CA CYS A 95 -9.12 3.00 -3.02
C CYS A 95 -9.99 4.16 -3.52
N GLU A 96 -11.09 4.44 -2.81
CA GLU A 96 -12.00 5.55 -3.11
C GLU A 96 -12.45 6.25 -1.82
N VAL A 97 -12.39 7.58 -1.82
CA VAL A 97 -12.94 8.44 -0.77
C VAL A 97 -14.38 8.80 -1.15
N THR A 98 -15.35 8.20 -0.46
CA THR A 98 -16.79 8.35 -0.77
C THR A 98 -17.42 9.56 -0.10
N THR A 99 -16.91 9.95 1.07
CA THR A 99 -17.16 11.24 1.71
C THR A 99 -15.85 11.73 2.31
N THR A 100 -15.81 12.96 2.82
CA THR A 100 -14.59 13.44 3.48
C THR A 100 -14.18 12.59 4.69
N THR A 101 -15.06 11.74 5.23
CA THR A 101 -14.80 10.88 6.39
C THR A 101 -15.00 9.40 6.15
N THR A 102 -15.31 8.96 4.92
CA THR A 102 -15.56 7.55 4.59
C THR A 102 -14.86 7.17 3.30
N ALA A 103 -14.32 5.97 3.27
CA ALA A 103 -13.61 5.43 2.13
C ALA A 103 -13.82 3.91 2.04
N PHE A 104 -13.50 3.36 0.89
CA PHE A 104 -13.28 1.93 0.77
C PHE A 104 -12.00 1.66 0.01
N CYS A 105 -11.42 0.47 0.24
CA CYS A 105 -10.42 -0.09 -0.65
C CYS A 105 -10.83 -1.50 -1.06
N ILE A 106 -10.76 -1.78 -2.36
CA ILE A 106 -10.82 -3.11 -2.92
C ILE A 106 -9.38 -3.60 -3.06
N ILE A 107 -9.10 -4.77 -2.51
CA ILE A 107 -7.81 -5.44 -2.66
C ILE A 107 -8.06 -6.80 -3.28
N ASN A 108 -7.51 -6.99 -4.48
CA ASN A 108 -7.66 -8.19 -5.27
C ASN A 108 -6.29 -8.84 -5.48
N ASN A 109 -6.10 -10.04 -4.94
CA ASN A 109 -4.99 -10.89 -5.31
C ASN A 109 -5.41 -11.71 -6.55
N ILE A 110 -5.11 -11.15 -7.73
CA ILE A 110 -5.50 -11.73 -9.02
C ILE A 110 -4.91 -13.13 -9.20
N SER A 111 -3.71 -13.38 -8.65
CA SER A 111 -3.02 -14.66 -8.77
C SER A 111 -3.76 -15.82 -8.11
N ASN A 112 -4.50 -15.56 -7.02
CA ASN A 112 -5.29 -16.58 -6.33
C ASN A 112 -6.82 -16.39 -6.45
N GLY A 113 -7.27 -15.29 -7.09
CA GLY A 113 -8.67 -14.99 -7.35
C GLY A 113 -9.46 -14.54 -6.13
N VAL A 114 -8.79 -14.11 -5.05
CA VAL A 114 -9.43 -13.59 -3.84
C VAL A 114 -9.47 -12.07 -3.90
N GLU A 115 -10.69 -11.54 -3.82
CA GLU A 115 -10.97 -10.11 -3.78
C GLU A 115 -11.84 -9.80 -2.57
N ASN A 116 -11.47 -8.76 -1.81
CA ASN A 116 -12.25 -8.25 -0.70
C ASN A 116 -12.38 -6.74 -0.79
N THR A 117 -13.54 -6.22 -0.38
CA THR A 117 -13.79 -4.79 -0.20
C THR A 117 -13.78 -4.46 1.29
N TYR A 118 -13.04 -3.41 1.65
CA TYR A 118 -12.93 -2.92 3.02
C TYR A 118 -13.45 -1.50 3.08
N GLU A 119 -14.58 -1.29 3.75
CA GLU A 119 -15.13 0.03 4.05
C GLU A 119 -14.62 0.49 5.42
N PHE A 120 -14.17 1.74 5.51
CA PHE A 120 -13.65 2.31 6.74
C PHE A 120 -13.83 3.83 6.78
N SER A 121 -13.65 4.40 7.96
CA SER A 121 -13.88 5.81 8.23
C SER A 121 -12.66 6.47 8.83
N ALA A 122 -12.59 7.80 8.68
CA ALA A 122 -11.61 8.62 9.35
C ALA A 122 -11.64 8.37 10.87
N PRO A 123 -10.48 8.31 11.56
CA PRO A 123 -10.43 8.11 13.00
C PRO A 123 -11.04 9.26 13.81
N SER A 124 -11.11 10.46 13.22
CA SER A 124 -11.79 11.63 13.76
C SER A 124 -12.14 12.62 12.64
N SER A 125 -12.89 13.67 12.95
CA SER A 125 -13.18 14.76 12.01
C SER A 125 -11.95 15.54 11.57
N ASP A 126 -10.87 15.53 12.37
CA ASP A 126 -9.62 16.24 12.06
C ASP A 126 -8.80 15.49 10.99
N SER A 127 -9.17 14.25 10.70
CA SER A 127 -8.59 13.42 9.64
C SER A 127 -9.55 13.29 8.45
N ALA A 128 -10.52 14.18 8.33
CA ALA A 128 -11.34 14.26 7.13
C ALA A 128 -10.50 14.76 5.95
N ILE A 129 -10.68 14.20 4.75
CA ILE A 129 -9.88 14.58 3.56
C ILE A 129 -10.73 14.92 2.34
N THR A 130 -10.23 15.86 1.54
CA THR A 130 -10.63 16.09 0.16
C THR A 130 -9.38 15.96 -0.73
N PRO A 131 -9.04 14.74 -1.18
CA PRO A 131 -7.70 14.44 -1.68
C PRO A 131 -7.27 15.34 -2.83
N ASN A 132 -6.07 15.90 -2.73
CA ASN A 132 -5.45 16.71 -3.78
C ASN A 132 -4.13 16.09 -4.30
N GLU A 133 -3.71 14.99 -3.70
CA GLU A 133 -2.55 14.18 -4.06
C GLU A 133 -2.96 12.71 -4.26
N VAL A 134 -2.33 12.05 -5.22
CA VAL A 134 -2.45 10.61 -5.51
C VAL A 134 -1.07 10.00 -5.62
N ASP A 135 -0.94 8.81 -5.05
CA ASP A 135 0.35 8.18 -4.80
C ASP A 135 0.34 6.72 -5.27
N TRP A 136 1.44 6.31 -5.91
CA TRP A 136 1.84 4.92 -6.14
C TRP A 136 3.27 4.79 -5.62
N ILE A 137 3.42 4.19 -4.45
CA ILE A 137 4.64 4.35 -3.66
C ILE A 137 5.24 3.00 -3.33
N MET A 138 6.57 2.98 -3.42
CA MET A 138 7.42 1.96 -2.82
C MET A 138 8.08 2.59 -1.58
N GLU A 139 7.67 2.14 -0.39
CA GLU A 139 8.10 2.69 0.90
C GLU A 139 8.99 1.71 1.66
N GLY A 140 9.94 2.22 2.45
CA GLY A 140 10.87 1.42 3.24
C GLY A 140 11.31 2.10 4.52
N LYS A 141 12.02 1.33 5.36
CA LYS A 141 12.78 1.86 6.49
C LYS A 141 14.25 2.11 6.13
N ALA A 142 15.02 2.69 7.06
CA ALA A 142 16.39 3.15 6.86
C ALA A 142 17.34 2.10 6.24
N THR A 143 17.14 0.81 6.56
CA THR A 143 17.69 -0.29 5.77
C THR A 143 16.61 -0.73 4.81
N PHE A 144 16.89 -0.69 3.50
CA PHE A 144 15.91 -1.00 2.46
C PHE A 144 16.30 -2.27 1.70
N ALA A 145 15.32 -3.13 1.45
CA ALA A 145 15.61 -4.43 0.86
C ALA A 145 15.89 -4.24 -0.62
N ASN A 146 16.74 -5.09 -1.20
CA ASN A 146 16.79 -5.14 -2.65
C ASN A 146 15.58 -5.94 -3.17
N PHE A 147 14.49 -5.24 -3.49
CA PHE A 147 13.28 -5.80 -4.11
C PHE A 147 13.37 -5.88 -5.64
N GLY A 148 14.52 -5.53 -6.22
CA GLY A 148 14.67 -5.38 -7.66
C GLY A 148 13.86 -4.20 -8.18
N GLU A 149 12.85 -4.49 -9.00
CA GLU A 149 12.00 -3.50 -9.64
C GLU A 149 10.54 -3.77 -9.27
N ILE A 150 9.82 -2.71 -8.90
CA ILE A 150 8.36 -2.71 -8.85
C ILE A 150 7.86 -1.74 -9.91
N THR A 151 6.98 -2.24 -10.76
CA THR A 151 6.22 -1.42 -11.70
C THR A 151 4.77 -1.42 -11.28
N PHE A 152 4.24 -0.23 -11.03
CA PHE A 152 2.79 -0.03 -10.97
C PHE A 152 2.25 0.07 -12.40
N THR A 153 1.24 -0.74 -12.68
CA THR A 153 0.51 -0.78 -13.95
C THR A 153 -0.95 -0.43 -13.71
N ASN A 154 -1.70 -0.17 -14.79
CA ASN A 154 -3.11 0.25 -14.73
C ASN A 154 -3.34 1.48 -13.83
N CYS A 155 -2.36 2.38 -13.73
CA CYS A 155 -2.47 3.56 -12.87
C CYS A 155 -3.61 4.48 -13.35
N ILE A 156 -4.64 4.65 -12.51
CA ILE A 156 -5.78 5.54 -12.76
C ILE A 156 -6.02 6.41 -11.51
N ALA A 157 -6.29 7.70 -11.73
CA ALA A 157 -6.69 8.68 -10.73
C ALA A 157 -7.63 9.73 -11.34
#